data_AF-A0ABD5T5N2-F1
#
_entry.id   AF-A0ABD5T5N2-F1
#
_cell.length_a   1.000
_cell.length_b   1.000
_cell.length_c   1.000
_cell.angle_alpha   90.00
_cell.angle_beta   90.00
_cell.angle_gamma   90.00
#
_symmetry.space_group_name_H-M   'P 1'
#
loop_
_entity.id
_entity.type
_entity.pdbx_description
1 polymer ?
#
loop_
_entity_poly.entity_id
_entity_poly.type
_entity_poly.pdbx_seq_one_letter_code
_entity_poly.pdbx_strand_id
1 'polypeptide(L)'
;MSIESTVRDSIDEAVTTVGSRWPIHSFVTANPLSGFEDRPFGEAVARAADLWGGRGYPSAETFAAALERGQIDPEILEGTLAEAGYEDDPERLLDRMADATADPTDA
;
A
#
# COMPACT_ATOMS: atom_id res chain seq x y z
N MET A 1 -33.35 19.06 22.52
CA MET A 1 -32.52 18.28 21.59
C MET A 1 -33.43 17.33 20.86
N SER A 2 -33.26 17.23 19.54
CA SER A 2 -34.01 16.26 18.75
C SER A 2 -33.26 14.93 18.82
N ILE A 3 -33.98 13.81 18.79
CA ILE A 3 -33.37 12.46 18.76
C ILE A 3 -32.32 12.36 17.64
N GLU A 4 -32.55 13.06 16.54
CA GLU A 4 -31.65 13.14 15.39
C GLU A 4 -30.29 13.79 15.72
N SER A 5 -30.23 14.81 16.61
CA SER A 5 -28.96 15.39 17.01
C SER A 5 -28.19 14.45 17.95
N THR A 6 -28.90 13.81 18.88
CA THR A 6 -28.29 12.85 19.82
C THR A 6 -27.68 11.65 19.10
N VAL A 7 -28.35 11.12 18.08
CA VAL A 7 -27.81 10.02 17.26
C VAL A 7 -26.55 10.46 16.51
N ARG A 8 -26.54 11.69 15.98
CA ARG A 8 -25.41 12.24 15.23
C ARG A 8 -24.19 12.42 16.12
N ASP A 9 -24.39 13.00 17.30
CA ASP A 9 -23.33 13.23 18.28
C ASP A 9 -22.69 11.91 18.76
N SER A 10 -23.52 10.87 18.96
CA SER A 10 -23.02 9.52 19.32
C SER A 10 -22.22 8.84 18.21
N ILE A 11 -22.56 9.09 16.94
CA ILE A 11 -21.79 8.57 15.78
C ILE A 11 -20.43 9.27 15.71
N ASP A 12 -20.40 10.59 15.83
CA ASP A 12 -19.15 11.37 15.78
C ASP A 12 -18.18 10.98 16.92
N GLU A 13 -18.71 10.69 18.11
CA GLU A 13 -17.91 10.21 19.24
C GLU A 13 -17.34 8.80 19.00
N ALA A 14 -18.13 7.87 18.45
CA ALA A 14 -17.70 6.50 18.17
C ALA A 14 -16.57 6.43 17.14
N VAL A 15 -16.60 7.31 16.13
CA VAL A 15 -15.56 7.41 15.07
C VAL A 15 -14.18 7.74 15.65
N THR A 16 -14.10 8.43 16.79
CA THR A 16 -12.81 8.78 17.42
C THR A 16 -12.12 7.60 18.09
N THR A 17 -12.88 6.55 18.44
CA THR A 17 -12.39 5.39 19.22
C THR A 17 -12.12 4.18 18.32
N VAL A 18 -12.87 4.03 17.22
CA VAL A 18 -12.58 2.98 16.24
C VAL A 18 -11.50 3.50 15.30
N GLY A 19 -10.23 3.22 15.64
CA GLY A 19 -9.15 3.40 14.68
C GLY A 19 -9.54 2.73 13.36
N SER A 20 -9.28 3.37 12.23
CA SER A 20 -9.82 3.00 10.91
C SER A 20 -9.52 1.56 10.46
N ARG A 21 -8.77 0.79 11.25
CA ARG A 21 -8.33 -0.59 10.98
C ARG A 21 -8.45 -1.56 12.19
N TRP A 22 -9.37 -1.34 13.14
CA TRP A 22 -9.49 -2.20 14.35
C TRP A 22 -10.74 -3.12 14.40
N PRO A 23 -10.64 -4.41 14.84
CA PRO A 23 -9.46 -5.27 14.89
C PRO A 23 -9.38 -6.09 13.61
N ILE A 24 -8.31 -5.99 12.81
CA ILE A 24 -8.21 -6.82 11.59
C ILE A 24 -6.90 -7.60 11.55
N HIS A 25 -6.99 -8.89 11.87
CA HIS A 25 -5.94 -9.88 11.65
C HIS A 25 -6.15 -10.71 10.36
N SER A 26 -7.31 -10.56 9.70
CA SER A 26 -7.59 -10.81 8.28
C SER A 26 -9.11 -10.79 8.09
N PHE A 27 -9.63 -9.73 7.48
CA PHE A 27 -10.99 -9.69 6.93
C PHE A 27 -11.02 -8.60 5.84
N VAL A 28 -10.90 -9.02 4.57
CA VAL A 28 -10.99 -8.14 3.41
C VAL A 28 -12.46 -7.96 3.06
N THR A 29 -13.13 -6.94 3.61
CA THR A 29 -14.46 -6.54 3.11
C THR A 29 -14.40 -5.33 2.18
N ALA A 30 -13.35 -4.52 2.31
CA ALA A 30 -13.19 -3.29 1.56
C ALA A 30 -11.80 -3.23 0.93
N ASN A 31 -11.77 -3.02 -0.38
CA ASN A 31 -10.55 -2.65 -1.10
C ASN A 31 -10.06 -1.29 -0.54
N PRO A 32 -8.80 -1.17 -0.06
CA PRO A 32 -8.25 0.12 0.39
C PRO A 32 -8.29 1.22 -0.68
N LEU A 33 -8.43 0.85 -1.96
CA LEU A 33 -8.54 1.76 -3.08
C LEU A 33 -9.99 2.01 -3.51
N SER A 34 -10.98 1.58 -2.73
CA SER A 34 -12.38 1.82 -3.10
C SER A 34 -12.71 3.31 -3.07
N GLY A 35 -13.32 3.81 -4.15
CA GLY A 35 -13.48 5.24 -4.44
C GLY A 35 -12.39 5.85 -5.32
N PHE A 36 -11.40 5.07 -5.77
CA PHE A 36 -10.36 5.49 -6.72
C PHE A 36 -10.37 4.65 -8.01
N GLU A 37 -11.45 3.92 -8.29
CA GLU A 37 -11.56 2.99 -9.41
C GLU A 37 -11.53 3.69 -10.79
N ASP A 38 -11.76 5.00 -10.83
CA ASP A 38 -11.70 5.84 -12.03
C ASP A 38 -10.27 6.25 -12.43
N ARG A 39 -9.24 5.81 -11.68
CA ARG A 39 -7.85 6.28 -11.82
C ARG A 39 -6.88 5.15 -12.15
N PRO A 40 -5.74 5.45 -12.78
CA PRO A 40 -4.65 4.49 -12.89
C PRO A 40 -4.19 4.00 -11.51
N PHE A 41 -3.81 2.73 -11.41
CA PHE A 41 -3.45 2.09 -10.14
C PHE A 41 -2.39 2.87 -9.34
N GLY A 42 -1.34 3.35 -10.00
CA GLY A 42 -0.28 4.13 -9.34
C GLY A 42 -0.79 5.42 -8.70
N GLU A 43 -1.72 6.12 -9.38
CA GLU A 43 -2.34 7.34 -8.83
C GLU A 43 -3.30 7.01 -7.68
N ALA A 44 -4.09 5.95 -7.82
CA ALA A 44 -4.99 5.48 -6.77
C ALA A 44 -4.21 5.13 -5.50
N VAL A 45 -3.10 4.39 -5.65
CA VAL A 45 -2.22 3.99 -4.55
C VAL A 45 -1.57 5.19 -3.87
N ALA A 46 -0.98 6.11 -4.64
CA ALA A 46 -0.36 7.31 -4.09
C ALA A 46 -1.38 8.16 -3.32
N ARG A 47 -2.56 8.37 -3.91
CA ARG A 47 -3.62 9.18 -3.30
C ARG A 47 -4.19 8.53 -2.03
N ALA A 48 -4.33 7.21 -2.03
CA ALA A 48 -4.74 6.46 -0.85
C ALA A 48 -3.67 6.51 0.26
N ALA A 49 -2.38 6.40 -0.08
CA ALA A 49 -1.31 6.55 0.90
C ALA A 49 -1.30 7.95 1.53
N ASP A 50 -1.48 9.01 0.75
CA ASP A 50 -1.55 10.40 1.25
C ASP A 50 -2.70 10.62 2.25
N LEU A 51 -3.86 10.02 1.97
CA LEU A 51 -5.09 10.23 2.75
C LEU A 51 -5.17 9.35 3.99
N TRP A 52 -4.71 8.10 3.88
CA TRP A 52 -4.95 7.05 4.89
C TRP A 52 -3.66 6.58 5.57
N GLY A 53 -2.51 7.08 5.12
CA GLY A 53 -1.19 6.59 5.49
C GLY A 53 -0.93 5.16 5.00
N GLY A 54 0.28 4.68 5.28
CA GLY A 54 0.72 3.32 4.97
C GLY A 54 1.43 3.21 3.62
N ARG A 55 2.01 2.03 3.39
CA ARG A 55 2.75 1.75 2.16
C ARG A 55 1.81 1.24 1.08
N GLY A 56 1.84 1.90 -0.06
CA GLY A 56 1.06 1.54 -1.24
C GLY A 56 1.57 0.30 -1.99
N TYR A 57 2.85 -0.01 -1.82
CA TYR A 57 3.55 -1.14 -2.43
C TYR A 57 4.32 -1.94 -1.36
N PRO A 58 4.59 -3.24 -1.59
CA PRO A 58 5.52 -4.00 -0.76
C PRO A 58 6.92 -3.37 -0.70
N SER A 59 7.67 -3.65 0.36
CA SER A 59 9.06 -3.20 0.48
C SER A 59 9.99 -3.95 -0.48
N ALA A 60 11.17 -3.40 -0.75
CA ALA A 60 12.24 -4.09 -1.49
C ALA A 60 12.58 -5.45 -0.83
N GLU A 61 12.67 -5.49 0.50
CA GLU A 61 12.88 -6.74 1.26
C GLU A 61 11.78 -7.78 0.99
N THR A 62 10.52 -7.35 0.84
CA THR A 62 9.42 -8.27 0.53
C THR A 62 9.60 -8.90 -0.85
N PHE A 63 10.03 -8.13 -1.84
CA PHE A 63 10.30 -8.64 -3.18
C PHE A 63 11.56 -9.51 -3.23
N ALA A 64 12.62 -9.12 -2.52
CA ALA A 64 13.84 -9.93 -2.39
C ALA A 64 13.52 -11.32 -1.79
N ALA A 65 12.78 -11.35 -0.68
CA ALA A 65 12.37 -12.61 -0.06
C ALA A 65 11.47 -13.46 -0.99
N ALA A 66 10.63 -12.83 -1.81
CA ALA A 66 9.79 -13.54 -2.78
C ALA A 66 10.60 -14.15 -3.93
N LEU A 67 11.66 -13.47 -4.40
CA LEU A 67 12.62 -14.00 -5.37
C LEU A 67 13.40 -15.18 -4.79
N GLU A 68 13.96 -15.03 -3.58
CA GLU A 68 14.72 -16.10 -2.91
C GLU A 68 13.87 -17.37 -2.69
N ARG A 69 12.57 -17.20 -2.45
CA ARG A 69 11.61 -18.30 -2.27
C ARG A 69 11.09 -18.89 -3.58
N GLY A 70 11.47 -18.35 -4.73
CA GLY A 70 10.96 -18.74 -6.05
C GLY A 70 9.47 -18.43 -6.25
N GLN A 71 8.92 -17.47 -5.50
CA GLN A 71 7.54 -16.99 -5.67
C GLN A 71 7.44 -16.00 -6.84
N ILE A 72 8.57 -15.36 -7.17
CA ILE A 72 8.75 -14.58 -8.38
C ILE A 72 9.70 -15.36 -9.27
N ASP A 73 9.26 -15.65 -10.49
CA ASP A 73 10.09 -16.31 -11.50
C ASP A 73 11.10 -15.28 -12.06
N PRO A 74 12.42 -15.52 -11.93
CA PRO A 74 13.44 -14.59 -12.40
C PRO A 74 13.40 -14.34 -13.91
N GLU A 75 13.11 -15.37 -14.72
CA GLU A 75 13.10 -15.24 -16.19
C GLU A 75 11.91 -14.36 -16.63
N ILE A 76 10.75 -14.54 -16.00
CA ILE A 76 9.58 -13.70 -16.25
C ILE A 76 9.86 -12.26 -15.79
N LEU A 77 10.51 -12.09 -14.64
CA LEU A 77 10.84 -10.77 -14.11
C LEU A 77 11.79 -10.01 -15.05
N GLU A 78 12.89 -10.64 -15.47
CA GLU A 78 13.86 -10.05 -16.39
C GLU A 78 13.20 -9.65 -17.73
N GLY A 79 12.38 -10.53 -18.31
CA GLY A 79 11.63 -10.22 -19.53
C GLY A 79 10.69 -9.03 -19.36
N THR A 80 9.94 -9.00 -18.26
CA THR A 80 8.99 -7.90 -17.96
C THR A 80 9.72 -6.58 -17.74
N LEU A 81 10.87 -6.59 -17.06
CA LEU A 81 11.69 -5.41 -16.83
C LEU A 81 12.26 -4.86 -18.15
N ALA A 82 12.76 -5.74 -19.01
CA ALA A 82 13.27 -5.37 -20.33
C ALA A 82 12.16 -4.77 -21.22
N GLU A 83 10.95 -5.35 -21.23
CA GLU A 83 9.79 -4.81 -21.95
C GLU A 83 9.40 -3.41 -21.43
N ALA A 84 9.53 -3.18 -20.12
CA ALA A 84 9.31 -1.88 -19.51
C ALA A 84 10.48 -0.88 -19.71
N GLY A 85 11.58 -1.31 -20.34
CA GLY A 85 12.75 -0.47 -20.65
C GLY A 85 13.76 -0.33 -19.51
N TYR A 86 13.74 -1.24 -18.53
CA TYR A 86 14.77 -1.30 -17.50
C TYR A 86 15.95 -2.16 -17.97
N GLU A 87 17.16 -1.62 -17.83
CA GLU A 87 18.43 -2.27 -18.24
C GLU A 87 19.25 -2.77 -17.05
N ASP A 88 18.90 -2.38 -15.82
CA ASP A 88 19.58 -2.79 -14.60
C ASP A 88 19.11 -4.19 -14.16
N ASP A 89 20.02 -4.96 -13.56
CA ASP A 89 19.69 -6.26 -12.97
C ASP A 89 18.68 -6.12 -11.80
N PRO A 90 17.85 -7.14 -11.53
CA PRO A 90 16.84 -7.09 -10.47
C PRO A 90 17.38 -6.68 -9.09
N GLU A 91 18.58 -7.13 -8.71
CA GLU A 91 19.21 -6.76 -7.43
C GLU A 91 19.47 -5.24 -7.34
N ARG A 92 20.00 -4.64 -8.42
CA ARG A 92 20.26 -3.19 -8.51
C ARG A 92 18.96 -2.38 -8.42
N LEU A 93 17.88 -2.89 -8.99
CA LEU A 93 16.56 -2.25 -8.93
C LEU A 93 15.97 -2.34 -7.51
N LEU A 94 16.18 -3.45 -6.80
CA LEU A 94 15.77 -3.61 -5.41
C LEU A 94 16.54 -2.66 -4.49
N ASP A 95 17.85 -2.50 -4.68
CA ASP A 95 18.65 -1.53 -3.92
C ASP A 95 18.12 -0.11 -4.12
N ARG A 96 17.86 0.29 -5.38
CA ARG A 96 17.26 1.59 -5.70
C ARG A 96 15.90 1.77 -5.03
N MET A 97 15.08 0.73 -4.99
CA MET A 97 13.78 0.76 -4.31
C MET A 97 13.93 0.94 -2.80
N ALA A 98 14.90 0.25 -2.17
CA ALA A 98 15.18 0.37 -0.75
C ALA A 98 15.61 1.80 -0.39
N ASP A 99 16.52 2.39 -1.17
CA ASP A 99 16.96 3.77 -0.99
C ASP A 99 15.82 4.77 -1.14
N ALA A 100 14.90 4.54 -2.09
CA ALA A 100 13.76 5.41 -2.33
C ALA A 100 12.65 5.30 -1.26
N THR A 101 12.60 4.19 -0.51
CA THR A 101 11.61 3.96 0.56
C THR A 101 12.18 4.15 1.96
N ALA A 102 13.47 4.45 2.10
CA ALA A 102 14.07 4.88 3.35
C ALA A 102 13.45 6.22 3.78
N ASP A 103 12.57 6.16 4.78
CA ASP A 103 11.95 7.34 5.39
C ASP A 103 13.06 8.18 6.07
N PRO A 104 13.16 9.50 5.85
CA PRO A 104 14.15 10.36 6.54
C PRO A 104 13.96 10.42 8.06
N THR A 105 12.92 9.78 8.59
CA THR A 105 12.59 9.69 10.02
C THR A 105 13.13 8.42 10.68
N ASP A 106 13.76 7.51 9.93
CA ASP A 106 14.29 6.21 10.41
C ASP A 106 15.83 6.24 10.60
N ALA A 107 16.41 7.43 10.79
CA ALA A 107 17.84 7.68 11.05
C ALA A 107 18.10 8.41 12.38
#